data_AF-A0A7W7GAM2-F1
#
_entry.id   AF-A0A7W7GAM2-F1
#
_cell.length_a   1.000
_cell.length_b   1.000
_cell.length_c   1.000
_cell.angle_alpha   90.00
_cell.angle_beta   90.00
_cell.angle_gamma   90.00
#
_symmetry.space_group_name_H-M   'P 1'
#
loop_
_entity.id
_entity.type
_entity.pdbx_description
1 polymer ?
#
loop_
_entity_poly.entity_id
_entity_poly.type
_entity_poly.pdbx_seq_one_letter_code
_entity_poly.pdbx_strand_id
1 'polypeptide(L)'
;MTTTRTQEEILTRIQAVSDEDLLGFRLQVLLGALDFEHAKPFLKPDTTAEDWKAAPSSAEILEEAQGYYEFALGKIRDHRGISATRSVEKLGECAWLLGRDDVVEAMAEADYPQYGAPKVKAFADGFGLAWPDSEDMARMAVGEPCTPDCREGCGA
;
A
#
# COMPACT_ATOMS: atom_id res chain seq x y z
N MET A 1 -16.15 9.63 -9.98
CA MET A 1 -16.26 9.51 -8.52
C MET A 1 -15.94 8.08 -8.19
N THR A 2 -14.83 7.83 -7.51
CA THR A 2 -14.48 6.51 -6.99
C THR A 2 -15.36 6.23 -5.77
N THR A 3 -15.97 5.05 -5.73
CA THR A 3 -16.80 4.62 -4.60
C THR A 3 -15.87 3.95 -3.59
N THR A 4 -15.76 4.52 -2.39
CA THR A 4 -15.01 3.92 -1.28
C THR A 4 -15.71 2.65 -0.79
N ARG A 5 -14.91 1.68 -0.36
CA ARG A 5 -15.40 0.40 0.20
C ARG A 5 -16.27 0.61 1.44
N THR A 6 -17.31 -0.20 1.56
CA THR A 6 -18.19 -0.17 2.73
C THR A 6 -17.52 -0.85 3.93
N GLN A 7 -18.06 -0.61 5.13
CA GLN A 7 -17.57 -1.21 6.36
C GLN A 7 -17.65 -2.75 6.30
N GLU A 8 -18.71 -3.30 5.72
CA GLU A 8 -18.91 -4.74 5.54
C GLU A 8 -17.93 -5.35 4.52
N GLU A 9 -17.64 -4.62 3.43
CA GLU A 9 -16.60 -5.03 2.49
C GLU A 9 -15.23 -5.06 3.17
N ILE A 10 -14.91 -4.04 3.97
CA ILE A 10 -13.63 -3.96 4.70
C ILE A 10 -13.51 -5.12 5.71
N LEU A 11 -14.56 -5.44 6.45
CA LEU A 11 -14.57 -6.58 7.36
C LEU A 11 -14.34 -7.92 6.63
N THR A 12 -14.99 -8.08 5.46
CA THR A 12 -14.79 -9.26 4.62
C THR A 12 -13.34 -9.34 4.13
N ARG A 13 -12.77 -8.19 3.73
CA ARG A 13 -11.38 -8.10 3.29
C ARG A 13 -10.40 -8.44 4.41
N ILE A 14 -10.62 -7.97 5.64
CA ILE A 14 -9.78 -8.29 6.81
C ILE A 14 -9.69 -9.82 7.01
N GLN A 15 -10.81 -10.52 6.90
CA GLN A 15 -10.84 -11.98 7.01
C GLN A 15 -10.09 -12.67 5.86
N ALA A 16 -10.18 -12.11 4.65
CA ALA A 16 -9.52 -12.68 3.48
C ALA A 16 -7.99 -12.51 3.49
N VAL A 17 -7.46 -11.49 4.18
CA VAL A 17 -6.02 -11.20 4.19
C VAL A 17 -5.30 -11.70 5.44
N SER A 18 -6.01 -12.17 6.47
CA SER A 18 -5.42 -12.47 7.79
C SER A 18 -4.30 -13.50 7.75
N ASP A 19 -4.42 -14.50 6.88
CA ASP A 19 -3.47 -15.62 6.81
C ASP A 19 -2.24 -15.28 5.95
N GLU A 20 -2.35 -14.25 5.10
CA GLU A 20 -1.29 -13.80 4.18
C GLU A 20 -0.51 -12.59 4.71
N ASP A 21 -1.10 -11.81 5.62
CA ASP A 21 -0.52 -10.57 6.16
C ASP A 21 0.44 -10.83 7.34
N LEU A 22 1.53 -11.54 7.07
CA LEU A 22 2.49 -12.02 8.08
C LEU A 22 3.07 -10.91 8.97
N LEU A 23 3.16 -9.68 8.45
CA LEU A 23 3.69 -8.52 9.17
C LEU A 23 2.60 -7.53 9.63
N GLY A 24 1.34 -7.81 9.33
CA GLY A 24 0.20 -6.99 9.78
C GLY A 24 0.05 -5.65 9.06
N PHE A 25 0.72 -5.45 7.91
CA PHE A 25 0.73 -4.15 7.24
C PHE A 25 -0.57 -3.86 6.51
N ARG A 26 -1.19 -4.89 5.92
CA ARG A 26 -2.49 -4.79 5.23
C ARG A 26 -3.60 -4.55 6.25
N LEU A 27 -3.59 -5.33 7.33
CA LEU A 27 -4.51 -5.24 8.44
C LEU A 27 -4.46 -3.87 9.10
N GLN A 28 -3.28 -3.26 9.23
CA GLN A 28 -3.17 -1.90 9.78
C GLN A 28 -3.97 -0.87 8.96
N VAL A 29 -3.92 -0.96 7.62
CA VAL A 29 -4.65 -0.05 6.73
C VAL A 29 -6.15 -0.31 6.80
N LEU A 30 -6.56 -1.58 6.72
CA LEU A 30 -7.97 -1.97 6.74
C LEU A 30 -8.64 -1.63 8.08
N LEU A 31 -7.99 -1.91 9.21
CA LEU A 31 -8.52 -1.54 10.53
C LEU A 31 -8.62 -0.03 10.69
N GLY A 32 -7.65 0.73 10.16
CA GLY A 32 -7.69 2.20 10.18
C GLY A 32 -8.83 2.81 9.36
N ALA A 33 -9.45 2.04 8.47
CA ALA A 33 -10.58 2.46 7.65
C ALA A 33 -11.95 2.13 8.28
N LEU A 34 -11.98 1.42 9.42
CA LEU A 34 -13.21 1.06 10.11
C LEU A 34 -13.69 2.17 11.06
N ASP A 35 -15.00 2.33 11.15
CA ASP A 35 -15.60 3.06 12.26
C ASP A 35 -15.46 2.27 13.57
N PHE A 36 -15.76 2.92 14.69
CA PHE A 36 -15.57 2.30 16.00
C PHE A 36 -16.40 1.02 16.20
N GLU A 37 -17.65 0.99 15.74
CA GLU A 37 -18.53 -0.17 15.95
C GLU A 37 -18.00 -1.41 15.22
N HIS A 38 -17.51 -1.23 13.99
CA HIS A 38 -16.93 -2.31 13.19
C HIS A 38 -15.50 -2.66 13.61
N ALA A 39 -14.73 -1.69 14.12
CA ALA A 39 -13.37 -1.93 14.61
C ALA A 39 -13.35 -2.66 15.96
N LYS A 40 -14.35 -2.43 16.81
CA LYS A 40 -14.43 -2.92 18.20
C LYS A 40 -14.02 -4.38 18.43
N PRO A 41 -14.40 -5.37 17.57
CA PRO A 41 -13.98 -6.76 17.75
C PRO A 41 -12.46 -6.99 17.69
N PHE A 42 -11.71 -6.04 17.11
CA PHE A 42 -10.25 -6.09 16.95
C PHE A 42 -9.51 -5.23 17.99
N LEU A 43 -10.24 -4.44 18.79
CA LEU A 43 -9.67 -3.52 19.76
C LEU A 43 -9.49 -4.17 21.13
N LYS A 44 -8.68 -3.53 21.98
CA LYS A 44 -8.60 -3.93 23.37
C LYS A 44 -9.94 -3.64 24.06
N PRO A 45 -10.36 -4.46 25.04
CA PRO A 45 -11.69 -4.32 25.68
C PRO A 45 -11.98 -2.95 26.30
N ASP A 46 -10.94 -2.21 26.66
CA ASP A 46 -10.98 -0.89 27.29
C ASP A 46 -10.91 0.28 26.29
N THR A 47 -10.76 0.02 24.99
CA THR A 47 -10.73 1.07 23.98
C THR A 47 -12.11 1.70 23.83
N THR A 48 -12.20 3.02 24.01
CA THR A 48 -13.46 3.76 23.90
C THR A 48 -13.64 4.37 22.51
N ALA A 49 -14.86 4.81 22.20
CA ALA A 49 -15.14 5.53 20.96
C ALA A 49 -14.37 6.86 20.86
N GLU A 50 -14.04 7.47 22.00
CA GLU A 50 -13.26 8.71 22.08
C GLU A 50 -11.78 8.49 21.77
N ASP A 51 -11.26 7.29 22.05
CA ASP A 51 -9.90 6.87 21.72
C ASP A 51 -9.74 6.47 20.25
N TRP A 52 -10.84 6.31 19.52
CA TRP A 52 -10.86 5.84 18.15
C TRP A 52 -11.02 7.00 17.16
N LYS A 53 -10.15 7.06 16.17
CA LYS A 53 -10.27 8.04 15.09
C LYS A 53 -11.52 7.72 14.26
N ALA A 54 -12.25 8.74 13.83
CA ALA A 54 -13.32 8.56 12.85
C ALA A 54 -12.77 7.88 11.57
N ALA A 55 -13.59 7.03 10.96
CA ALA A 55 -13.26 6.41 9.68
C ALA A 55 -12.93 7.49 8.64
N PRO A 56 -11.79 7.38 7.93
CA PRO A 56 -11.36 8.40 6.99
C PRO A 56 -12.31 8.45 5.79
N SER A 57 -12.52 9.66 5.29
CA SER A 57 -13.16 9.89 4.01
C SER A 57 -12.30 9.39 2.85
N SER A 58 -12.92 9.24 1.67
CA SER A 58 -12.22 8.92 0.43
C SER A 58 -11.07 9.88 0.11
N ALA A 59 -11.25 11.16 0.40
CA ALA A 59 -10.23 12.19 0.21
C ALA A 59 -9.04 12.00 1.16
N GLU A 60 -9.30 11.69 2.42
CA GLU A 60 -8.24 11.43 3.42
C GLU A 60 -7.45 10.15 3.10
N ILE A 61 -8.12 9.08 2.64
CA ILE A 61 -7.44 7.86 2.20
C ILE A 61 -6.54 8.15 1.00
N LEU A 62 -7.02 8.94 0.04
CA LEU A 62 -6.23 9.33 -1.13
C LEU A 62 -5.01 10.17 -0.73
N GLU A 63 -5.20 11.15 0.15
CA GLU A 63 -4.12 11.99 0.67
C GLU A 63 -3.06 11.13 1.40
N GLU A 64 -3.49 10.23 2.27
CA GLU A 64 -2.58 9.31 2.97
C GLU A 64 -1.83 8.41 1.98
N ALA A 65 -2.51 7.86 0.97
CA ALA A 65 -1.88 7.01 -0.04
C ALA A 65 -0.84 7.77 -0.87
N GLN A 66 -1.12 9.02 -1.23
CA GLN A 66 -0.17 9.90 -1.93
C GLN A 66 1.06 10.23 -1.06
N GLY A 67 0.86 10.55 0.22
CA GLY A 67 1.97 10.74 1.16
C GLY A 67 2.78 9.46 1.37
N TYR A 68 2.12 8.30 1.42
CA TYR A 68 2.78 7.01 1.56
C TYR A 68 3.55 6.59 0.30
N TYR A 69 3.09 7.01 -0.88
CA TYR A 69 3.79 6.82 -2.14
C TYR A 69 5.16 7.53 -2.14
N GLU A 70 5.24 8.77 -1.68
CA GLU A 70 6.53 9.48 -1.54
C GLU A 70 7.49 8.75 -0.59
N PHE A 71 6.95 8.24 0.53
CA PHE A 71 7.71 7.40 1.45
C PHE A 71 8.23 6.12 0.77
N ALA A 72 7.38 5.46 -0.02
CA ALA A 72 7.70 4.22 -0.75
C ALA A 72 8.87 4.41 -1.71
N LEU A 73 8.87 5.49 -2.49
CA LEU A 73 9.98 5.84 -3.40
C LEU A 73 11.31 5.93 -2.65
N GLY A 74 11.31 6.57 -1.47
CA GLY A 74 12.49 6.63 -0.61
C GLY A 74 12.94 5.23 -0.17
N LYS A 75 12.02 4.33 0.19
CA LYS A 75 12.39 2.98 0.63
C LYS A 75 12.95 2.11 -0.49
N ILE A 76 12.44 2.28 -1.71
CA ILE A 76 12.96 1.63 -2.91
C ILE A 76 14.40 2.09 -3.15
N ARG A 77 14.63 3.41 -3.22
CA ARG A 77 15.97 3.99 -3.45
C ARG A 77 16.98 3.60 -2.36
N ASP A 78 16.54 3.54 -1.11
CA ASP A 78 17.37 3.17 0.04
C ASP A 78 17.60 1.64 0.15
N HIS A 79 17.10 0.84 -0.79
CA HIS A 79 17.25 -0.63 -0.78
C HIS A 79 16.71 -1.28 0.52
N ARG A 80 15.61 -0.74 1.07
CA ARG A 80 15.06 -1.18 2.38
C ARG A 80 13.96 -2.22 2.22
N GLY A 81 14.36 -3.49 2.03
CA GLY A 81 13.48 -4.67 1.84
C GLY A 81 12.15 -4.64 2.60
N ILE A 82 12.17 -4.80 3.92
CA ILE A 82 10.95 -4.86 4.75
C ILE A 82 10.09 -3.60 4.63
N SER A 83 10.72 -2.42 4.59
CA SER A 83 9.99 -1.15 4.49
C SER A 83 9.36 -0.96 3.11
N ALA A 84 9.99 -1.50 2.06
CA ALA A 84 9.46 -1.50 0.72
C ALA A 84 8.29 -2.50 0.57
N THR A 85 8.39 -3.69 1.17
CA THR A 85 7.28 -4.65 1.25
C THR A 85 6.06 -4.04 1.91
N ARG A 86 6.26 -3.41 3.07
CA ARG A 86 5.21 -2.63 3.75
C ARG A 86 4.58 -1.59 2.84
N SER A 87 5.39 -0.93 2.01
CA SER A 87 4.90 0.13 1.14
C SER A 87 4.02 -0.41 0.02
N VAL A 88 4.42 -1.50 -0.63
CA VAL A 88 3.60 -2.19 -1.64
C VAL A 88 2.26 -2.64 -1.05
N GLU A 89 2.30 -3.31 0.10
CA GLU A 89 1.09 -3.84 0.74
C GLU A 89 0.12 -2.74 1.16
N LYS A 90 0.63 -1.66 1.78
CA LYS A 90 -0.21 -0.53 2.19
C LYS A 90 -0.81 0.22 1.02
N LEU A 91 -0.02 0.51 -0.01
CA LEU A 91 -0.52 1.18 -1.22
C LEU A 91 -1.60 0.33 -1.92
N GLY A 92 -1.42 -0.99 -1.97
CA GLY A 92 -2.41 -1.92 -2.50
C GLY A 92 -3.74 -1.87 -1.75
N GLU A 93 -3.72 -1.92 -0.42
CA GLU A 93 -4.96 -1.82 0.36
C GLU A 93 -5.59 -0.42 0.31
N CYS A 94 -4.79 0.66 0.22
CA CYS A 94 -5.33 1.99 -0.04
C CYS A 94 -6.04 2.07 -1.41
N ALA A 95 -5.46 1.49 -2.47
CA ALA A 95 -6.11 1.41 -3.78
C ALA A 95 -7.43 0.64 -3.71
N TRP A 96 -7.43 -0.49 -2.98
CA TRP A 96 -8.61 -1.31 -2.78
C TRP A 96 -9.72 -0.56 -2.02
N LEU A 97 -9.38 0.13 -0.93
CA LEU A 97 -10.30 0.97 -0.15
C LEU A 97 -10.92 2.08 -0.99
N LEU A 98 -10.16 2.65 -1.92
CA LEU A 98 -10.62 3.68 -2.85
C LEU A 98 -11.48 3.12 -4.00
N GLY A 99 -11.73 1.81 -4.05
CA GLY A 99 -12.49 1.16 -5.12
C GLY A 99 -11.75 1.12 -6.45
N ARG A 100 -10.41 1.18 -6.44
CA ARG A 100 -9.54 1.16 -7.62
C ARG A 100 -9.05 -0.25 -7.90
N ASP A 101 -10.00 -1.14 -8.22
CA ASP A 101 -9.70 -2.54 -8.53
C ASP A 101 -8.77 -2.69 -9.73
N ASP A 102 -8.86 -1.76 -10.69
CA ASP A 102 -7.95 -1.66 -11.83
C ASP A 102 -6.49 -1.46 -11.40
N VAL A 103 -6.27 -0.68 -10.34
CA VAL A 103 -4.93 -0.44 -9.79
C VAL A 103 -4.46 -1.63 -8.95
N VAL A 104 -5.36 -2.24 -8.17
CA VAL A 104 -5.04 -3.45 -7.39
C VAL A 104 -4.61 -4.59 -8.32
N GLU A 105 -5.32 -4.79 -9.43
CA GLU A 105 -5.00 -5.77 -10.46
C GLU A 105 -3.64 -5.47 -11.11
N ALA A 106 -3.41 -4.25 -11.58
CA ALA A 106 -2.14 -3.86 -12.17
C ALA A 106 -0.95 -4.03 -11.19
N MET A 107 -1.14 -3.73 -9.91
CA MET A 107 -0.13 -3.99 -8.88
C MET A 107 0.09 -5.48 -8.64
N ALA A 108 -0.94 -6.33 -8.75
CA ALA A 108 -0.84 -7.76 -8.58
C ALA A 108 -0.08 -8.42 -9.76
N GLU A 109 -0.36 -7.98 -10.99
CA GLU A 109 0.28 -8.45 -12.21
C GLU A 109 1.76 -8.07 -12.33
N ALA A 110 2.16 -6.92 -11.78
CA ALA A 110 3.56 -6.52 -11.76
C ALA A 110 4.39 -7.41 -10.82
N ASP A 111 5.59 -7.82 -11.23
CA ASP A 111 6.48 -8.61 -10.36
C ASP A 111 7.03 -7.77 -9.18
N TYR A 112 7.60 -8.44 -8.17
CA TYR A 112 8.19 -7.79 -6.98
C TYR A 112 9.68 -7.36 -7.05
N PRO A 113 10.47 -7.50 -8.14
CA PRO A 113 11.90 -7.22 -8.06
C PRO A 113 12.16 -5.75 -7.70
N GLN A 114 13.40 -5.47 -7.31
CA GLN A 114 13.86 -4.11 -7.02
C GLN A 114 13.01 -3.44 -5.95
N TYR A 115 12.86 -4.15 -4.82
CA TYR A 115 12.13 -3.65 -3.65
C TYR A 115 10.68 -3.29 -3.99
N GLY A 116 10.06 -4.01 -4.94
CA GLY A 116 8.67 -3.78 -5.36
C GLY A 116 8.47 -2.53 -6.23
N ALA A 117 9.54 -1.97 -6.81
CA ALA A 117 9.43 -0.78 -7.67
C ALA A 117 8.42 -0.93 -8.82
N PRO A 118 8.33 -2.08 -9.55
CA PRO A 118 7.31 -2.24 -10.59
C PRO A 118 5.88 -2.13 -10.06
N LYS A 119 5.59 -2.71 -8.89
CA LYS A 119 4.27 -2.60 -8.24
C LYS A 119 3.95 -1.18 -7.82
N VAL A 120 4.92 -0.45 -7.24
CA VAL A 120 4.74 0.96 -6.86
C VAL A 120 4.59 1.85 -8.10
N LYS A 121 5.22 1.50 -9.23
CA LYS A 121 5.01 2.17 -10.52
C LYS A 121 3.59 1.96 -11.05
N ALA A 122 3.06 0.74 -10.99
CA ALA A 122 1.68 0.45 -11.37
C ALA A 122 0.68 1.27 -10.55
N PHE A 123 0.92 1.40 -9.24
CA PHE A 123 0.15 2.30 -8.39
C PHE A 123 0.23 3.76 -8.88
N ALA A 124 1.43 4.27 -9.12
CA ALA A 124 1.64 5.64 -9.59
C ALA A 124 0.88 5.92 -10.89
N ASP A 125 0.99 5.04 -11.87
CA ASP A 125 0.31 5.17 -13.17
C ASP A 125 -1.21 5.18 -13.01
N GLY A 126 -1.75 4.28 -12.20
CA GLY A 126 -3.18 4.19 -11.93
C GLY A 126 -3.75 5.43 -11.26
N PHE A 127 -2.96 6.14 -10.47
CA PHE A 127 -3.36 7.38 -9.79
C PHE A 127 -2.86 8.66 -10.48
N GLY A 128 -2.17 8.55 -11.62
CA GLY A 128 -1.61 9.70 -12.34
C GLY A 128 -0.50 10.43 -11.57
N LEU A 129 0.23 9.72 -10.71
CA LEU A 129 1.35 10.25 -9.92
C LEU A 129 2.63 10.22 -10.74
N ALA A 130 3.48 11.22 -10.54
CA ALA A 130 4.76 11.31 -11.24
C ALA A 130 5.75 10.27 -10.70
N TRP A 131 6.32 9.46 -11.60
CA TRP A 131 7.46 8.62 -11.29
C TRP A 131 8.78 9.40 -11.41
N PRO A 132 9.78 9.18 -10.54
CA PRO A 132 11.08 9.82 -10.68
C PRO A 132 11.74 9.54 -12.04
N ASP A 133 12.36 10.56 -12.64
CA ASP A 133 12.99 10.51 -13.96
C ASP A 133 14.47 10.12 -13.92
N SER A 134 15.00 9.78 -12.74
CA SER A 134 16.37 9.34 -12.59
C SER A 134 16.60 7.94 -13.17
N GLU A 135 17.77 7.72 -13.78
CA GLU A 135 18.08 6.48 -14.49
C GLU A 135 17.93 5.23 -13.61
N ASP A 136 18.38 5.31 -12.36
CA ASP A 136 18.25 4.23 -11.37
C ASP A 136 16.79 3.83 -11.13
N MET A 137 15.91 4.80 -10.93
CA MET A 137 14.49 4.57 -10.69
C MET A 137 13.76 4.10 -11.95
N ALA A 138 14.16 4.56 -13.13
CA ALA A 138 13.61 4.10 -14.40
C ALA A 138 13.93 2.62 -14.65
N ARG A 139 15.17 2.20 -14.34
CA ARG A 139 15.59 0.79 -14.40
C ARG A 139 14.82 -0.07 -13.41
N MET A 140 14.72 0.36 -12.16
CA MET A 140 13.99 -0.39 -11.12
C MET A 140 12.51 -0.55 -11.45
N ALA A 141 11.88 0.46 -12.06
CA ALA A 141 10.47 0.41 -12.46
C ALA A 141 10.15 -0.71 -13.45
N VAL A 142 11.10 -1.09 -14.31
CA VAL A 142 10.97 -2.20 -15.27
C VAL A 142 11.57 -3.51 -14.75
N GLY A 143 11.91 -3.56 -13.46
CA GLY A 143 12.45 -4.75 -12.81
C GLY A 143 13.95 -4.95 -12.97
N GLU A 144 14.68 -4.01 -13.57
CA GLU A 144 16.14 -4.08 -13.69
C GLU A 144 16.85 -3.53 -12.45
N PRO A 145 18.04 -4.04 -12.08
CA PRO A 145 18.86 -3.44 -11.03
C PRO A 145 19.13 -1.96 -11.26
N CYS A 146 19.16 -1.18 -10.16
CA CYS A 146 19.34 0.29 -10.18
C CYS A 146 20.63 0.73 -10.89
N THR A 147 21.68 -0.10 -10.83
CA THR A 147 22.86 -0.05 -11.70
C THR A 147 23.19 -1.48 -12.16
N PRO A 148 23.89 -1.68 -13.29
CA PRO A 148 24.25 -3.01 -13.79
C PRO A 148 25.02 -3.89 -12.80
N ASP A 149 25.72 -3.29 -11.84
CA ASP A 149 26.59 -3.94 -10.87
C ASP A 149 26.17 -3.70 -9.41
N CYS A 150 24.88 -3.40 -9.18
CA CYS A 150 24.37 -3.06 -7.86
C CYS A 150 24.72 -4.12 -6.80
N ARG A 151 25.37 -3.68 -5.72
CA ARG A 151 25.79 -4.54 -4.59
C ARG A 151 24.88 -4.40 -3.36
N GLU A 152 23.89 -3.52 -3.44
CA GLU A 152 22.99 -3.18 -2.32
C GLU A 152 21.79 -4.12 -2.21
N GLY A 153 21.68 -5.13 -3.09
CA GLY A 153 20.69 -6.20 -3.01
C GLY A 153 19.57 -6.15 -4.07
N CYS A 154 19.72 -5.35 -5.11
CA CYS A 154 18.91 -5.51 -6.32
C CYS A 154 19.05 -6.94 -6.86
N GLY A 155 17.94 -7.64 -7.05
CA GLY A 155 17.91 -9.00 -7.60
C GLY A 155 17.95 -8.97 -9.12
N ALA A 156 18.55 -9.97 -9.77
CA ALA A 156 18.43 -10.16 -11.21
C ALA A 156 17.17 -10.96 -11.56
#